data_AF-A0AAV3WTE3-F1
#
_entry.id   AF-A0AAV3WTE3-F1
#
_cell.length_a   1.000
_cell.length_b   1.000
_cell.length_c   1.000
_cell.angle_alpha   90.00
_cell.angle_beta   90.00
_cell.angle_gamma   90.00
#
_symmetry.space_group_name_H-M   'P 1'
#
loop_
_entity.id
_entity.type
_entity.pdbx_description
1 polymer ?
#
loop_
_entity_poly.entity_id
_entity_poly.type
_entity_poly.pdbx_seq_one_letter_code
_entity_poly.pdbx_strand_id
1 'polypeptide(L)' 'MYWQVRFNRENPDQKVIDEMHEIRKVHKDYGCLRMTRELRARDYLINLNCKIKLDD' A
#
# COMPACT_ATOMS: atom_id res chain seq x y z
N MET A 1 6.06 11.25 -24.54
CA MET A 1 6.19 12.05 -23.30
C MET A 1 6.68 11.15 -22.18
N TYR A 2 7.75 11.51 -21.46
CA TYR A 2 8.46 10.64 -20.50
C TYR A 2 7.60 10.13 -19.31
N TRP A 3 6.40 10.68 -19.14
CA TRP A 3 5.42 10.22 -18.14
C TRP A 3 4.58 9.01 -18.57
N GLN A 4 4.30 8.83 -19.88
CA GLN A 4 3.46 7.73 -20.36
C GLN A 4 4.14 6.36 -20.26
N VAL A 5 5.47 6.31 -20.24
CA VAL A 5 6.25 5.04 -20.19
C VAL A 5 6.10 4.32 -18.84
N ARG A 6 5.58 4.98 -17.80
CA ARG A 6 5.39 4.37 -16.47
C ARG A 6 4.21 3.42 -16.36
N PHE A 7 3.19 3.54 -17.22
CA PHE A 7 2.01 2.66 -17.17
C PHE A 7 2.32 1.20 -17.50
N ASN A 8 3.42 0.94 -18.22
CA ASN A 8 3.86 -0.41 -18.57
C ASN A 8 4.72 -1.07 -17.48
N ARG A 9 4.98 -0.39 -16.36
CA ARG A 9 5.75 -0.95 -15.23
C ARG A 9 4.79 -1.56 -14.23
N GLU A 10 5.14 -2.73 -13.70
CA GLU A 10 4.42 -3.32 -12.57
C GLU A 10 4.50 -2.39 -11.36
N ASN A 11 3.37 -2.19 -10.69
CA ASN A 11 3.29 -1.32 -9.53
C ASN A 11 3.83 -2.07 -8.29
N PRO A 12 4.97 -1.68 -7.71
CA PRO A 12 5.48 -2.32 -6.49
C PRO A 12 4.54 -2.15 -5.30
N ASP A 13 3.64 -1.14 -5.34
CA ASP A 13 2.68 -0.85 -4.27
C ASP A 13 1.40 -1.71 -4.37
N GLN A 14 1.27 -2.55 -5.41
CA GLN A 14 0.05 -3.33 -5.65
C GLN A 14 -0.29 -4.25 -4.46
N LYS A 15 0.73 -4.87 -3.85
CA LYS A 15 0.55 -5.74 -2.68
C LYS A 15 -0.11 -5.02 -1.50
N VAL A 16 0.36 -3.79 -1.20
CA VAL A 16 -0.18 -2.96 -0.11
C VAL A 16 -1.61 -2.52 -0.43
N ILE A 17 -1.88 -2.18 -1.69
CA ILE A 17 -3.23 -1.82 -2.15
C ILE A 17 -4.19 -2.99 -1.95
N ASP A 18 -3.78 -4.20 -2.33
CA ASP A 18 -4.61 -5.39 -2.20
C ASP A 18 -4.96 -5.68 -0.73
N GLU A 19 -4.01 -5.53 0.20
CA GLU A 19 -4.31 -5.67 1.63
C GLU A 19 -5.16 -4.55 2.21
N MET A 20 -4.97 -3.32 1.76
CA MET A 20 -5.89 -2.24 2.10
C MET A 20 -7.32 -2.59 1.68
N HIS A 21 -7.49 -3.21 0.51
CA HIS A 21 -8.79 -3.69 0.06
C HIS A 21 -9.34 -4.81 0.94
N GLU A 22 -8.53 -5.79 1.32
CA GLU A 22 -8.94 -6.87 2.22
C GLU A 22 -9.36 -6.34 3.61
N ILE A 23 -8.58 -5.44 4.21
CA ILE A 23 -8.93 -4.82 5.49
C ILE A 23 -10.26 -4.05 5.36
N ARG A 24 -10.48 -3.36 4.24
CA ARG A 24 -11.69 -2.55 4.03
C ARG A 24 -12.94 -3.39 3.73
N LYS A 25 -12.78 -4.60 3.16
CA LYS A 25 -13.87 -5.58 3.04
C LYS A 25 -14.33 -6.07 4.41
N VAL A 26 -13.39 -6.37 5.30
CA VAL A 26 -13.68 -6.85 6.66
C VAL A 26 -14.20 -5.72 7.55
N HIS A 27 -13.64 -4.52 7.41
CA HIS A 27 -13.93 -3.37 8.25
C HIS A 27 -14.35 -2.14 7.43
N LYS A 28 -15.62 -2.13 7.01
CA LYS A 28 -16.20 -1.06 6.18
C LYS A 28 -16.10 0.34 6.81
N ASP A 29 -16.23 0.43 8.13
CA ASP A 29 -16.28 1.69 8.88
C ASP A 29 -14.89 2.14 9.40
N TYR A 30 -13.81 1.45 9.02
CA TYR A 30 -12.48 1.87 9.42
C TYR A 30 -12.07 3.16 8.71
N GLY A 31 -11.86 4.20 9.51
CA GLY A 31 -11.21 5.42 9.07
C GLY A 31 -9.70 5.24 8.87
N CYS A 32 -9.06 6.24 8.26
CA CYS A 32 -7.65 6.19 7.86
C CYS A 32 -6.69 5.81 9.00
N LEU A 33 -6.89 6.32 10.22
CA LEU A 33 -6.03 6.00 11.37
C LEU A 33 -6.04 4.52 11.73
N ARG A 34 -7.20 3.86 11.67
CA ARG A 34 -7.32 2.42 11.97
C ARG A 34 -6.69 1.60 10.87
N MET A 35 -6.90 1.98 9.61
CA MET A 35 -6.23 1.37 8.46
C MET A 35 -4.70 1.45 8.59
N THR A 36 -4.14 2.62 8.93
CA THR A 36 -2.69 2.78 9.12
C THR A 36 -2.15 1.93 10.27
N ARG A 37 -2.93 1.76 11.36
CA ARG A 37 -2.55 0.88 12.47
C ARG A 37 -2.55 -0.59 12.08
N GLU A 38 -3.57 -1.06 11.37
CA GLU A 38 -3.66 -2.42 10.84
C GLU A 38 -2.51 -2.74 9.88
N LEU A 39 -2.19 -1.80 8.99
CA LEU A 39 -1.07 -1.96 8.05
C LEU A 39 0.28 -2.00 8.77
N ARG A 40 0.47 -1.17 9.80
CA ARG A 40 1.67 -1.23 10.65
C ARG A 40 1.75 -2.53 11.45
N ALA A 41 0.62 -3.09 11.90
CA ALA A 41 0.57 -4.35 12.62
C ALA A 41 0.89 -5.57 11.75
N ARG A 42 0.69 -5.46 10.43
CA ARG A 42 1.08 -6.44 9.41
C ARG A 42 2.49 -6.18 8.85
N ASP A 43 3.28 -5.34 9.52
CA ASP A 43 4.64 -4.95 9.16
C ASP A 43 4.80 -4.24 7.81
N TYR A 44 3.75 -3.60 7.28
CA TYR A 44 3.90 -2.71 6.14
C TYR A 44 4.60 -1.42 6.55
N LEU A 45 5.89 -1.33 6.19
CA LEU A 45 6.67 -0.09 6.26
C LEU A 45 6.24 0.85 5.13
N ILE A 46 5.08 1.49 5.32
CA ILE A 46 4.64 2.62 4.51
C ILE A 46 5.59 3.79 4.82
N ASN A 47 6.64 3.91 4.02
CA ASN A 47 7.62 4.96 4.19
C ASN A 47 6.96 6.33 3.93
N LEU A 48 7.21 7.34 4.76
CA LEU A 48 6.59 8.68 4.62
C LEU A 48 6.91 9.34 3.27
N ASN A 49 7.98 8.89 2.60
CA ASN A 49 8.23 9.08 1.18
C ASN A 49 8.32 7.69 0.55
N CYS A 50 7.35 7.31 -0.29
CA CYS A 50 7.29 6.04 -1.03
C CYS A 50 8.65 5.48 -1.45
N LYS A 51 9.20 4.58 -0.62
CA LYS A 51 10.13 3.51 -0.99
C LYS A 51 9.92 2.43 0.07
N ILE A 52 9.05 1.49 -0.23
CA ILE A 52 9.04 0.18 0.43
C ILE A 52 10.38 -0.43 0.03
N LYS A 53 11.31 -0.53 0.97
CA LYS A 53 12.47 -1.39 0.78
C LYS A 53 11.91 -2.80 0.67
N LEU A 54 11.97 -3.39 -0.51
CA LEU A 54 12.02 -4.84 -0.64
C LEU A 54 13.33 -5.22 0.07
N ASP A 55 13.24 -6.00 1.14
CA ASP A 55 14.40 -6.73 1.65
C ASP A 55 15.00 -7.56 0.49
N ASP A 56 16.34 -7.61 0.47
CA ASP A 56 17.19 -8.21 -0.57
C ASP A 56 16.75 -9.59 -1.08
#